data_AF-A0A0B6X508-F1
#
_entry.id   AF-A0A0B6X508-F1
#
_cell.length_a   1.000
_cell.length_b   1.000
_cell.length_c   1.000
_cell.angle_alpha   90.00
_cell.angle_beta   90.00
_cell.angle_gamma   90.00
#
_symmetry.space_group_name_H-M   'P 1'
#
loop_
_entity.id
_entity.type
_entity.pdbx_description
1 polymer ?
#
loop_
_entity_poly.entity_id
_entity_poly.type
_entity_poly.pdbx_seq_one_letter_code
_entity_poly.pdbx_strand_id
1 'polypeptide(L)'
;MKNFKTFTKISTLTLLVSTNLAFANDIIPNDFNTQVNQVNNIPVINIATPTLNGMSRNTYKEFNVSEKGVIFNNSIDSVNSQLAGQLEKNHNLKDRTAGLIINEVVGGNQSQLKGAIEIVGEDAKLVITNPNGVFIDGAKFINIRESFISTGKPVFNKKDLLSLEVTKGKVTIGEKGLDSDNLVVFSRSLQVNGKINAYTITAMIGPNSMSMKAGVTHEILVG
;
A
#
# COMPACT_ATOMS: atom_id res chain seq x y z
N MET A 1 27.76 -75.90 14.98
CA MET A 1 27.31 -74.54 15.38
C MET A 1 27.56 -73.57 14.24
N LYS A 2 26.52 -73.14 13.50
CA LYS A 2 26.60 -72.07 12.50
C LYS A 2 25.66 -70.96 12.94
N ASN A 3 26.21 -69.82 13.37
CA ASN A 3 25.43 -68.65 13.78
C ASN A 3 25.07 -67.81 12.55
N PHE A 4 23.80 -67.81 12.17
CA PHE A 4 23.25 -66.89 11.18
C PHE A 4 22.98 -65.53 11.85
N LYS A 5 23.64 -64.46 11.40
CA LYS A 5 23.30 -63.09 11.80
C LYS A 5 22.34 -62.51 10.77
N THR A 6 21.10 -62.28 11.17
CA THR A 6 20.08 -61.59 10.37
C THR A 6 20.36 -60.08 10.41
N PHE A 7 20.58 -59.45 9.26
CA PHE A 7 20.69 -57.99 9.13
C PHE A 7 19.34 -57.42 8.70
N THR A 8 18.66 -56.73 9.63
CA THR A 8 17.44 -55.97 9.34
C THR A 8 17.83 -54.65 8.67
N LYS A 9 17.49 -54.47 7.39
CA LYS A 9 17.60 -53.17 6.69
C LYS A 9 16.51 -52.24 7.20
N ILE A 10 16.90 -51.12 7.81
CA ILE A 10 15.99 -50.02 8.14
C ILE A 10 15.99 -49.06 6.93
N SER A 11 14.86 -48.98 6.24
CA SER A 11 14.60 -47.99 5.20
C SER A 11 13.86 -46.82 5.84
N THR A 12 14.55 -45.71 6.09
CA THR A 12 13.91 -44.46 6.51
C THR A 12 13.25 -43.77 5.32
N LEU A 13 11.92 -43.66 5.37
CA LEU A 13 11.10 -42.87 4.44
C LEU A 13 11.09 -41.41 4.90
N THR A 14 11.77 -40.52 4.18
CA THR A 14 11.75 -39.08 4.44
C THR A 14 10.50 -38.45 3.83
N LEU A 15 9.55 -38.07 4.68
CA LEU A 15 8.38 -37.28 4.28
C LEU A 15 8.80 -35.82 4.12
N LEU A 16 8.89 -35.32 2.89
CA LEU A 16 9.01 -33.90 2.60
C LEU A 16 7.66 -33.24 2.90
N VAL A 17 7.50 -32.72 4.11
CA VAL A 17 6.40 -31.81 4.43
C VAL A 17 6.73 -30.49 3.76
N SER A 18 6.11 -30.21 2.61
CA SER A 18 6.10 -28.85 2.07
C SER A 18 5.35 -27.98 3.08
N THR A 19 6.10 -27.18 3.85
CA THR A 19 5.52 -26.11 4.63
C THR A 19 4.92 -25.14 3.63
N ASN A 20 3.62 -25.23 3.40
CA ASN A 20 2.88 -24.14 2.78
C ASN A 20 3.22 -22.91 3.61
N LEU A 21 3.90 -21.94 2.99
CA LEU A 21 4.22 -20.68 3.65
C LEU A 21 2.92 -20.13 4.24
N ALA A 22 3.01 -19.73 5.51
CA ALA A 22 1.96 -19.00 6.19
C ALA A 22 1.36 -17.94 5.26
N PHE A 23 0.05 -17.70 5.36
CA PHE A 23 -0.53 -16.47 4.84
C PHE A 23 0.27 -15.31 5.44
N ALA A 24 1.17 -14.73 4.66
CA ALA A 24 1.75 -13.45 5.04
C ALA A 24 0.56 -12.51 5.11
N ASN A 25 0.31 -11.91 6.27
CA ASN A 25 -0.60 -10.78 6.31
C ASN A 25 0.05 -9.68 5.46
N ASP A 26 -0.37 -9.56 4.20
CA ASP A 26 0.21 -8.63 3.23
C ASP A 26 0.15 -7.18 3.74
N ILE A 27 -0.83 -6.88 4.60
CA ILE A 27 -1.06 -5.57 5.21
C ILE A 27 -1.16 -5.75 6.72
N ILE A 28 -0.27 -5.10 7.46
CA ILE A 28 -0.21 -5.14 8.93
C ILE A 28 -0.23 -3.70 9.45
N PRO A 29 -1.37 -3.23 9.99
CA PRO A 29 -1.45 -1.93 10.65
C PRO A 29 -0.43 -1.82 11.79
N ASN A 30 0.12 -0.63 11.97
CA ASN A 30 1.06 -0.34 13.05
C ASN A 30 0.35 0.11 14.34
N ASP A 31 -0.90 0.55 14.25
CA ASP A 31 -1.73 0.97 15.38
C ASP A 31 -3.21 0.57 15.17
N PHE A 32 -4.08 0.99 16.08
CA PHE A 32 -5.53 0.71 16.05
C PHE A 32 -6.37 1.79 15.34
N ASN A 33 -5.75 2.88 14.87
CA ASN A 33 -6.47 3.93 14.15
C ASN A 33 -6.89 3.46 12.75
N THR A 34 -6.08 2.58 12.15
CA THR A 34 -6.37 1.91 10.88
C THR A 34 -6.81 0.48 11.15
N GLN A 35 -7.94 0.07 10.60
CA GLN A 35 -8.43 -1.31 10.75
C GLN A 35 -8.41 -2.01 9.39
N VAL A 36 -7.97 -3.26 9.39
CA VAL A 36 -7.94 -4.10 8.19
C VAL A 36 -8.81 -5.31 8.44
N ASN A 37 -9.89 -5.39 7.68
CA ASN A 37 -10.82 -6.51 7.68
C ASN A 37 -10.72 -7.23 6.33
N GLN A 38 -11.42 -8.36 6.19
CA GLN A 38 -11.50 -9.10 4.94
C GLN A 38 -12.96 -9.22 4.54
N VAL A 39 -13.27 -8.89 3.28
CA VAL A 39 -14.58 -9.14 2.67
C VAL A 39 -14.32 -9.87 1.36
N ASN A 40 -14.94 -11.04 1.18
CA ASN A 40 -14.71 -11.88 -0.01
C ASN A 40 -13.22 -12.17 -0.29
N ASN A 41 -12.41 -12.34 0.78
CA ASN A 41 -10.96 -12.54 0.74
C ASN A 41 -10.15 -11.36 0.16
N ILE A 42 -10.73 -10.16 0.14
CA ILE A 42 -10.08 -8.91 -0.23
C ILE A 42 -9.91 -8.06 1.04
N PRO A 43 -8.70 -7.54 1.32
CA PRO A 43 -8.48 -6.64 2.43
C PRO A 43 -9.27 -5.34 2.25
N VAL A 44 -10.06 -5.00 3.26
CA VAL A 44 -10.76 -3.72 3.38
C VAL A 44 -10.11 -2.92 4.52
N ILE A 45 -9.46 -1.83 4.15
CA ILE A 45 -8.84 -0.86 5.04
C ILE A 45 -9.89 0.18 5.40
N ASN A 46 -10.42 0.07 6.61
CA ASN A 46 -11.13 1.18 7.25
C ASN A 46 -10.07 2.21 7.68
N ILE A 47 -9.93 3.26 6.88
CA ILE A 47 -8.96 4.33 7.12
C ILE A 47 -9.21 5.02 8.46
N ALA A 48 -8.17 5.62 9.03
CA ALA A 48 -8.25 6.39 10.26
C ALA A 48 -9.12 7.64 10.12
N THR A 49 -9.67 8.12 11.24
CA THR A 49 -10.44 9.37 11.29
C THR A 49 -9.64 10.54 10.70
N PRO A 50 -10.17 11.26 9.69
CA PRO A 50 -9.49 12.39 9.09
C PRO A 50 -9.28 13.54 10.09
N THR A 51 -8.21 14.30 9.90
CA THR A 51 -8.02 15.58 10.59
C THR A 51 -9.05 16.62 10.14
N LEU A 52 -9.07 17.79 10.79
CA LEU A 52 -9.95 18.90 10.37
C LEU A 52 -9.67 19.34 8.91
N ASN A 53 -8.44 19.16 8.45
CA ASN A 53 -8.02 19.46 7.08
C ASN A 53 -8.30 18.31 6.09
N GLY A 54 -8.99 17.25 6.51
CA GLY A 54 -9.39 16.14 5.64
C GLY A 54 -8.29 15.13 5.34
N MET A 55 -7.22 15.10 6.14
CA MET A 55 -6.14 14.12 5.98
C MET A 55 -6.36 12.91 6.88
N SER A 56 -6.41 11.70 6.32
CA SER A 56 -6.35 10.44 7.06
C SER A 56 -4.94 9.87 7.01
N ARG A 57 -4.30 9.66 8.17
CA ARG A 57 -2.98 9.02 8.25
C ARG A 57 -3.14 7.58 8.73
N ASN A 58 -2.62 6.67 7.93
CA ASN A 58 -2.63 5.23 8.18
C ASN A 58 -1.18 4.75 8.20
N THR A 59 -0.81 4.01 9.25
CA THR A 59 0.57 3.54 9.43
C THR A 59 0.63 2.02 9.43
N TYR A 60 1.67 1.47 8.81
CA TYR A 60 1.79 0.03 8.56
C TYR A 60 3.18 -0.48 8.90
N LYS A 61 3.25 -1.67 9.50
CA LYS A 61 4.50 -2.45 9.58
C LYS A 61 4.79 -3.10 8.23
N GLU A 62 3.76 -3.61 7.57
CA GLU A 62 3.81 -4.20 6.23
C GLU A 62 2.66 -3.64 5.40
N PHE A 63 2.92 -3.28 4.16
CA PHE A 63 1.88 -2.86 3.22
C PHE A 63 2.22 -3.40 1.83
N ASN A 64 1.53 -4.47 1.45
CA ASN A 64 1.62 -5.14 0.17
C ASN A 64 0.20 -5.35 -0.37
N VAL A 65 0.07 -5.27 -1.68
CA VAL A 65 -1.19 -5.53 -2.40
C VAL A 65 -0.94 -6.70 -3.32
N SER A 66 -1.54 -7.84 -3.01
CA SER A 66 -1.52 -9.01 -3.89
C SER A 66 -2.43 -8.79 -5.11
N GLU A 67 -2.43 -9.75 -6.04
CA GLU A 67 -3.26 -9.67 -7.26
C GLU A 67 -4.77 -9.59 -6.97
N LYS A 68 -5.21 -9.96 -5.76
CA LYS A 68 -6.60 -9.79 -5.30
C LYS A 68 -7.02 -8.33 -5.10
N GLY A 69 -6.04 -7.44 -4.93
CA GLY A 69 -6.27 -6.02 -4.67
C GLY A 69 -6.51 -5.68 -3.20
N VAL A 70 -6.86 -4.42 -2.97
CA VAL A 70 -7.15 -3.83 -1.66
C VAL A 70 -8.18 -2.71 -1.82
N ILE A 71 -9.01 -2.53 -0.79
CA ILE A 71 -10.03 -1.50 -0.74
C ILE A 71 -9.75 -0.55 0.42
N PHE A 72 -9.77 0.75 0.17
CA PHE A 72 -9.78 1.82 1.15
C PHE A 72 -11.22 2.29 1.35
N ASN A 73 -11.78 2.05 2.53
CA ASN A 73 -13.14 2.46 2.86
C ASN A 73 -13.18 3.92 3.34
N ASN A 74 -13.50 4.84 2.43
CA ASN A 74 -13.64 6.26 2.68
C ASN A 74 -15.12 6.70 2.74
N SER A 75 -16.01 5.80 3.18
CA SER A 75 -17.46 6.04 3.20
C SER A 75 -18.03 6.19 4.61
N ILE A 76 -18.92 7.18 4.80
CA ILE A 76 -19.72 7.36 6.03
C ILE A 76 -21.06 6.61 6.00
N ASP A 77 -21.43 6.10 4.82
CA ASP A 77 -22.61 5.27 4.56
C ASP A 77 -22.20 3.91 3.97
N SER A 78 -23.12 2.94 3.92
CA SER A 78 -22.88 1.68 3.21
C SER A 78 -22.66 1.95 1.72
N VAL A 79 -21.70 1.25 1.09
CA VAL A 79 -21.21 1.55 -0.25
C VAL A 79 -20.88 0.29 -1.03
N ASN A 80 -21.00 0.32 -2.35
CA ASN A 80 -20.63 -0.82 -3.20
C ASN A 80 -19.20 -0.67 -3.75
N SER A 81 -18.38 -1.68 -3.51
CA SER A 81 -17.03 -1.87 -4.07
C SER A 81 -17.11 -2.61 -5.41
N GLN A 82 -16.25 -2.22 -6.36
CA GLN A 82 -16.03 -2.97 -7.60
C GLN A 82 -15.32 -4.30 -7.34
N LEU A 83 -14.50 -4.37 -6.30
CA LEU A 83 -13.70 -5.54 -5.95
C LEU A 83 -14.48 -6.53 -5.06
N ALA A 84 -15.23 -6.05 -4.07
CA ALA A 84 -15.84 -6.90 -3.03
C ALA A 84 -17.37 -6.83 -2.96
N GLY A 85 -18.03 -5.99 -3.76
CA GLY A 85 -19.49 -5.78 -3.69
C GLY A 85 -19.89 -4.90 -2.51
N GLN A 86 -21.05 -5.15 -1.90
CA GLN A 86 -21.57 -4.30 -0.82
C GLN A 86 -20.65 -4.32 0.41
N LEU A 87 -20.32 -3.13 0.90
CA LEU A 87 -19.56 -2.88 2.12
C LEU A 87 -20.37 -2.00 3.08
N GLU A 88 -20.14 -2.21 4.37
CA GLU A 88 -20.62 -1.30 5.41
C GLU A 88 -19.80 -0.01 5.45
N LYS A 89 -20.35 1.02 6.09
CA LYS A 89 -19.63 2.26 6.35
C LYS A 89 -18.34 2.03 7.13
N ASN A 90 -17.39 2.95 6.97
CA ASN A 90 -16.22 2.99 7.83
C ASN A 90 -16.57 3.64 9.18
N HIS A 91 -16.62 2.84 10.24
CA HIS A 91 -16.95 3.30 11.60
C HIS A 91 -15.91 4.24 12.23
N ASN A 92 -14.72 4.38 11.64
CA ASN A 92 -13.75 5.40 12.06
C ASN A 92 -14.14 6.80 11.58
N LEU A 93 -14.97 6.90 10.54
CA LEU A 93 -15.45 8.17 9.98
C LEU A 93 -16.75 8.56 10.69
N LYS A 94 -16.79 9.78 11.23
CA LYS A 94 -17.96 10.29 11.98
C LYS A 94 -18.89 11.12 11.10
N ASP A 95 -18.37 12.24 10.62
CA ASP A 95 -19.11 13.29 9.92
C ASP A 95 -18.47 13.68 8.58
N ARG A 96 -17.30 13.11 8.26
CA ARG A 96 -16.49 13.50 7.09
C ARG A 96 -15.67 12.36 6.55
N THR A 97 -15.42 12.43 5.24
CA THR A 97 -14.50 11.59 4.51
C THR A 97 -13.12 12.25 4.43
N ALA A 98 -12.10 11.51 4.00
CA ALA A 98 -10.77 12.03 3.74
C ALA A 98 -10.68 12.56 2.30
N GLY A 99 -10.07 13.73 2.12
CA GLY A 99 -9.63 14.20 0.80
C GLY A 99 -8.18 13.80 0.48
N LEU A 100 -7.41 13.42 1.50
CA LEU A 100 -6.04 12.94 1.41
C LEU A 100 -5.86 11.73 2.33
N ILE A 101 -5.50 10.58 1.77
CA ILE A 101 -5.25 9.33 2.50
C ILE A 101 -3.76 9.02 2.40
N ILE A 102 -3.05 9.07 3.53
CA ILE A 102 -1.64 8.75 3.61
C ILE A 102 -1.49 7.35 4.17
N ASN A 103 -0.72 6.52 3.46
CA ASN A 103 -0.34 5.17 3.84
C ASN A 103 1.17 5.13 4.00
N GLU A 104 1.61 5.18 5.25
CA GLU A 104 3.01 5.24 5.62
C GLU A 104 3.48 3.88 6.14
N VAL A 105 4.46 3.29 5.45
CA VAL A 105 5.14 2.10 5.95
C VAL A 105 6.26 2.52 6.88
N VAL A 106 6.12 2.18 8.15
CA VAL A 106 7.11 2.43 9.21
C VAL A 106 7.98 1.20 9.49
N GLY A 107 7.64 0.05 8.91
CA GLY A 107 8.45 -1.16 8.96
C GLY A 107 9.71 -1.11 8.10
N GLY A 108 10.48 -2.21 8.12
CA GLY A 108 11.78 -2.30 7.44
C GLY A 108 11.72 -2.81 5.99
N ASN A 109 10.57 -3.32 5.55
CA ASN A 109 10.43 -3.99 4.26
C ASN A 109 9.93 -3.04 3.16
N GLN A 110 10.27 -3.36 1.91
CA GLN A 110 9.70 -2.70 0.73
C GLN A 110 8.25 -3.11 0.51
N SER A 111 7.46 -2.24 -0.13
CA SER A 111 6.08 -2.56 -0.52
C SER A 111 6.02 -3.20 -1.91
N GLN A 112 5.14 -4.17 -2.10
CA GLN A 112 4.80 -4.76 -3.39
C GLN A 112 3.34 -4.47 -3.75
N LEU A 113 3.08 -3.84 -4.90
CA LEU A 113 1.74 -3.49 -5.37
C LEU A 113 1.45 -4.21 -6.69
N LYS A 114 0.64 -5.27 -6.65
CA LYS A 114 0.42 -6.20 -7.78
C LYS A 114 -1.03 -6.36 -8.19
N GLY A 115 -1.94 -5.56 -7.63
CA GLY A 115 -3.37 -5.68 -7.88
C GLY A 115 -4.10 -4.35 -7.79
N ALA A 116 -5.42 -4.42 -7.88
CA ALA A 116 -6.27 -3.24 -7.84
C ALA A 116 -6.21 -2.55 -6.46
N ILE A 117 -6.21 -1.22 -6.47
CA ILE A 117 -6.25 -0.37 -5.29
C ILE A 117 -7.47 0.53 -5.46
N GLU A 118 -8.52 0.25 -4.72
CA GLU A 118 -9.80 0.95 -4.82
C GLU A 118 -10.03 1.86 -3.62
N ILE A 119 -10.52 3.09 -3.83
CA ILE A 119 -11.21 3.86 -2.77
C ILE A 119 -12.72 3.70 -2.98
N VAL A 120 -13.45 3.31 -1.93
CA VAL A 120 -14.92 3.34 -1.95
C VAL A 120 -15.45 4.51 -1.15
N GLY A 121 -16.60 5.04 -1.56
CA GLY A 121 -17.17 6.28 -1.04
C GLY A 121 -16.63 7.48 -1.81
N GLU A 122 -16.36 8.57 -1.08
CA GLU A 122 -15.79 9.78 -1.67
C GLU A 122 -14.37 9.51 -2.18
N ASP A 123 -14.04 10.04 -3.36
CA ASP A 123 -12.70 9.92 -3.93
C ASP A 123 -11.67 10.74 -3.13
N ALA A 124 -10.40 10.36 -3.23
CA ALA A 124 -9.33 11.07 -2.53
C ALA A 124 -8.01 11.04 -3.30
N LYS A 125 -7.08 11.89 -2.89
CA LYS A 125 -5.66 11.68 -3.19
C LYS A 125 -5.15 10.53 -2.31
N LEU A 126 -4.44 9.58 -2.90
CA LEU A 126 -3.88 8.44 -2.20
C LEU A 126 -2.35 8.53 -2.22
N VAL A 127 -1.73 8.61 -1.04
CA VAL A 127 -0.28 8.55 -0.88
C VAL A 127 0.09 7.19 -0.33
N ILE A 128 0.94 6.46 -1.05
CA ILE A 128 1.62 5.27 -0.56
C ILE A 128 3.09 5.63 -0.45
N THR A 129 3.61 5.66 0.77
CA THR A 129 5.00 6.01 1.02
C THR A 129 5.73 4.96 1.85
N ASN A 130 6.88 4.52 1.31
CA ASN A 130 7.75 3.56 1.94
C ASN A 130 9.22 3.90 1.65
N PRO A 131 9.97 4.42 2.64
CA PRO A 131 11.40 4.75 2.46
C PRO A 131 12.29 3.57 2.08
N ASN A 132 11.84 2.32 2.26
CA ASN A 132 12.60 1.13 1.87
C ASN A 132 12.42 0.79 0.38
N GLY A 133 11.41 1.38 -0.28
CA GLY A 133 11.13 1.20 -1.70
C GLY A 133 9.72 0.68 -1.97
N VAL A 134 9.30 0.83 -3.22
CA VAL A 134 8.00 0.37 -3.72
C VAL A 134 8.21 -0.34 -5.07
N PHE A 135 7.80 -1.60 -5.14
CA PHE A 135 7.74 -2.37 -6.37
C PHE A 135 6.29 -2.48 -6.84
N ILE A 136 6.02 -2.09 -8.08
CA ILE A 136 4.68 -2.06 -8.67
C ILE A 136 4.69 -2.94 -9.90
N ASP A 137 3.80 -3.93 -9.98
CA ASP A 137 3.75 -4.86 -11.10
C ASP A 137 2.30 -5.32 -11.35
N GLY A 138 1.56 -4.50 -12.10
CA GLY A 138 0.15 -4.72 -12.44
C GLY A 138 -0.83 -3.99 -11.52
N ALA A 139 -0.42 -2.92 -10.85
CA ALA A 139 -1.34 -2.14 -10.02
C ALA A 139 -2.34 -1.35 -10.88
N LYS A 140 -3.60 -1.30 -10.42
CA LYS A 140 -4.66 -0.49 -11.02
C LYS A 140 -5.34 0.36 -9.96
N PHE A 141 -5.27 1.68 -10.09
CA PHE A 141 -5.89 2.63 -9.16
C PHE A 141 -7.32 2.93 -9.60
N ILE A 142 -8.28 2.79 -8.68
CA ILE A 142 -9.72 2.90 -8.97
C ILE A 142 -10.34 3.91 -8.01
N ASN A 143 -11.06 4.90 -8.56
CA ASN A 143 -11.70 6.00 -7.80
C ASN A 143 -10.68 6.84 -6.98
N ILE A 144 -9.54 7.12 -7.59
CA ILE A 144 -8.44 7.85 -6.95
C ILE A 144 -8.08 9.06 -7.82
N ARG A 145 -8.29 10.27 -7.29
CA ARG A 145 -8.04 11.52 -8.01
C ARG A 145 -6.59 11.68 -8.42
N GLU A 146 -5.68 11.32 -7.51
CA GLU A 146 -4.23 11.43 -7.72
C GLU A 146 -3.53 10.37 -6.87
N SER A 147 -2.72 9.53 -7.51
CA SER A 147 -1.96 8.45 -6.88
C SER A 147 -0.51 8.89 -6.67
N PHE A 148 -0.09 9.05 -5.42
CA PHE A 148 1.29 9.35 -5.05
C PHE A 148 2.01 8.08 -4.61
N ILE A 149 3.06 7.73 -5.34
CA ILE A 149 4.00 6.68 -4.97
C ILE A 149 5.28 7.35 -4.52
N SER A 150 5.66 7.16 -3.25
CA SER A 150 6.80 7.84 -2.68
C SER A 150 7.72 6.93 -1.87
N THR A 151 9.00 7.34 -1.80
CA THR A 151 9.95 6.83 -0.81
C THR A 151 10.33 7.89 0.23
N GLY A 152 9.59 9.00 0.27
CA GLY A 152 9.81 10.10 1.17
C GLY A 152 9.23 9.83 2.55
N LYS A 153 10.01 10.09 3.60
CA LYS A 153 9.49 10.04 4.96
C LYS A 153 8.53 11.21 5.18
N PRO A 154 7.28 10.98 5.62
CA PRO A 154 6.38 12.06 5.99
C PRO A 154 6.89 12.87 7.19
N VAL A 155 6.83 14.18 7.06
CA VAL A 155 7.05 15.13 8.15
C VAL A 155 5.72 15.83 8.42
N PHE A 156 5.33 15.89 9.69
CA PHE A 156 4.04 16.44 10.09
C PHE A 156 4.23 17.70 10.92
N ASN A 157 3.38 18.70 10.68
CA ASN A 157 3.19 19.81 11.60
C ASN A 157 1.91 19.54 12.40
N LYS A 158 2.06 19.30 13.70
CA LYS A 158 0.99 18.76 14.56
C LYS A 158 0.49 17.43 13.98
N LYS A 159 -0.75 17.41 13.47
CA LYS A 159 -1.39 16.21 12.94
C LYS A 159 -1.41 16.17 11.41
N ASP A 160 -1.08 17.27 10.72
CA ASP A 160 -1.20 17.36 9.26
C ASP A 160 0.15 17.26 8.57
N LEU A 161 0.15 16.69 7.36
CA LEU A 161 1.35 16.56 6.55
C LEU A 161 1.91 17.94 6.23
N LEU A 162 3.20 18.12 6.49
CA LEU A 162 3.96 19.29 6.11
C LEU A 162 4.73 19.02 4.82
N SER A 163 5.46 17.90 4.79
CA SER A 163 6.27 17.52 3.65
C SER A 163 6.51 16.01 3.56
N LEU A 164 6.95 15.57 2.39
CA LEU A 164 7.62 14.30 2.19
C LEU A 164 9.11 14.56 1.98
N GLU A 165 9.98 13.86 2.70
CA GLU A 165 11.44 14.00 2.61
C GLU A 165 12.08 12.75 2.04
N VAL A 166 12.59 12.85 0.81
CA VAL A 166 13.24 11.76 0.10
C VAL A 166 14.74 11.78 0.34
N THR A 167 15.26 10.71 0.93
CA THR A 167 16.70 10.49 1.12
C THR A 167 17.19 9.18 0.51
N LYS A 168 16.34 8.15 0.51
CA LYS A 168 16.63 6.79 0.03
C LYS A 168 15.41 6.15 -0.63
N GLY A 169 15.55 4.89 -1.03
CA GLY A 169 14.49 4.06 -1.56
C GLY A 169 14.31 4.17 -3.07
N LYS A 170 13.83 3.10 -3.69
CA LYS A 170 13.60 3.03 -5.13
C LYS A 170 12.14 2.73 -5.40
N VAL A 171 11.57 3.40 -6.41
CA VAL A 171 10.32 2.97 -7.04
C VAL A 171 10.67 2.17 -8.28
N THR A 172 10.09 0.98 -8.42
CA THR A 172 10.27 0.14 -9.61
C THR A 172 8.91 -0.20 -10.18
N ILE A 173 8.69 0.16 -11.45
CA ILE A 173 7.55 -0.31 -12.23
C ILE A 173 8.01 -1.53 -13.01
N GLY A 174 7.47 -2.70 -12.65
CA GLY A 174 7.67 -3.99 -13.27
C GLY A 174 7.01 -4.09 -14.64
N GLU A 175 7.15 -5.26 -15.26
CA GLU A 175 6.77 -5.51 -16.65
C GLU A 175 5.24 -5.43 -16.87
N LYS A 176 4.44 -5.82 -15.86
CA LYS A 176 2.97 -5.70 -15.92
C LYS A 176 2.49 -4.24 -15.80
N GLY A 177 3.39 -3.31 -15.48
CA GLY A 177 3.11 -1.89 -15.52
C GLY A 177 2.20 -1.39 -14.40
N LEU A 178 1.55 -0.24 -14.63
CA LEU A 178 0.53 0.33 -13.75
C LEU A 178 -0.52 1.13 -14.54
N ASP A 179 -1.72 1.25 -13.99
CA ASP A 179 -2.83 2.03 -14.52
C ASP A 179 -3.37 2.98 -13.44
N SER A 180 -3.41 4.29 -13.71
CA SER A 180 -3.86 5.34 -12.79
C SER A 180 -4.35 6.55 -13.57
N ASP A 181 -5.34 7.31 -13.07
CA ASP A 181 -5.75 8.54 -13.75
C ASP A 181 -4.65 9.60 -13.74
N ASN A 182 -4.15 9.95 -12.54
CA ASN A 182 -3.06 10.91 -12.35
C ASN A 182 -2.00 10.31 -11.42
N LEU A 183 -0.78 10.15 -11.93
CA LEU A 183 0.32 9.55 -11.20
C LEU A 183 1.37 10.59 -10.81
N VAL A 184 1.75 10.56 -9.53
CA VAL A 184 2.96 11.23 -9.05
C VAL A 184 3.92 10.22 -8.45
N VAL A 185 5.16 10.22 -8.93
CA VAL A 185 6.26 9.44 -8.36
C VAL A 185 7.26 10.40 -7.71
N PHE A 186 7.45 10.25 -6.40
CA PHE A 186 8.39 11.06 -5.63
C PHE A 186 9.36 10.20 -4.83
N SER A 187 10.52 9.93 -5.42
CA SER A 187 11.44 8.92 -4.89
C SER A 187 12.91 9.26 -5.12
N ARG A 188 13.81 8.56 -4.42
CA ARG A 188 15.26 8.78 -4.61
C ARG A 188 15.70 8.27 -5.98
N SER A 189 15.14 7.16 -6.45
CA SER A 189 15.32 6.66 -7.82
C SER A 189 14.04 6.01 -8.34
N LEU A 190 13.90 5.99 -9.67
CA LEU A 190 12.80 5.35 -10.39
C LEU A 190 13.38 4.45 -11.49
N GLN A 191 12.89 3.21 -11.57
CA GLN A 191 13.10 2.31 -12.69
C GLN A 191 11.75 1.96 -13.31
N VAL A 192 11.66 1.99 -14.64
CA VAL A 192 10.43 1.67 -15.38
C VAL A 192 10.75 0.58 -16.41
N ASN A 193 10.17 -0.59 -16.21
CA ASN A 193 10.33 -1.76 -17.09
C ASN A 193 9.06 -2.07 -17.88
N GLY A 194 7.89 -1.60 -17.42
CA GLY A 194 6.61 -1.83 -18.05
C GLY A 194 5.84 -0.54 -18.33
N LYS A 195 4.65 -0.71 -18.92
CA LYS A 195 3.81 0.42 -19.36
C LYS A 195 3.23 1.18 -18.16
N ILE A 196 3.26 2.51 -18.23
CA ILE A 196 2.49 3.38 -17.34
C ILE A 196 1.32 3.94 -18.16
N ASN A 197 0.10 3.58 -17.80
CA ASN A 197 -1.11 4.18 -18.35
C ASN A 197 -1.59 5.24 -17.36
N ALA A 198 -1.54 6.52 -17.75
CA ALA A 198 -2.13 7.62 -17.00
C ALA A 198 -2.43 8.81 -17.89
N TYR A 199 -3.38 9.65 -17.47
CA TYR A 199 -3.63 10.94 -18.12
C TYR A 199 -2.49 11.92 -17.83
N THR A 200 -1.98 11.92 -16.60
CA THR A 200 -0.82 12.72 -16.20
C THR A 200 0.19 11.87 -15.43
N ILE A 201 1.47 12.14 -15.69
CA ILE A 201 2.60 11.52 -14.97
C ILE A 201 3.54 12.64 -14.56
N THR A 202 3.74 12.79 -13.26
CA THR A 202 4.79 13.66 -12.69
C THR A 202 5.81 12.78 -11.97
N ALA A 203 7.09 12.97 -12.28
CA ALA A 203 8.17 12.25 -11.61
C ALA A 203 9.19 13.24 -11.07
N MET A 204 9.51 13.11 -9.79
CA MET A 204 10.50 13.94 -9.10
C MET A 204 11.48 13.00 -8.41
N ILE A 205 12.71 12.98 -8.93
CA ILE A 205 13.71 11.97 -8.60
C ILE A 205 14.94 12.61 -7.99
N GLY A 206 15.49 11.99 -6.94
CA GLY A 206 16.68 12.47 -6.23
C GLY A 206 16.40 12.82 -4.77
N PRO A 207 17.38 13.37 -4.03
CA PRO A 207 17.16 13.82 -2.66
C PRO A 207 16.38 15.14 -2.70
N ASN A 208 15.12 15.15 -2.27
CA ASN A 208 14.28 16.33 -2.36
C ASN A 208 13.26 16.37 -1.22
N SER A 209 12.68 17.54 -1.00
CA SER A 209 11.51 17.72 -0.14
C SER A 209 10.35 18.27 -0.94
N MET A 210 9.15 17.73 -0.72
CA MET A 210 7.92 18.22 -1.34
C MET A 210 6.97 18.66 -0.25
N SER A 211 6.50 19.90 -0.31
CA SER A 211 5.41 20.34 0.56
C SER A 211 4.08 19.85 0.00
N MET A 212 3.28 19.23 0.86
CA MET A 212 1.96 18.75 0.50
C MET A 212 0.92 19.24 1.50
N LYS A 213 -0.12 19.90 0.99
CA LYS A 213 -1.30 20.31 1.78
C LYS A 213 -2.53 19.65 1.20
N ALA A 214 -3.45 19.22 2.06
CA ALA A 214 -4.76 18.76 1.63
C ALA A 214 -5.47 19.87 0.85
N GLY A 215 -5.88 19.60 -0.39
CA GLY A 215 -6.64 20.52 -1.23
C GLY A 215 -5.86 21.55 -2.05
N VAL A 216 -4.52 21.50 -2.12
CA VAL A 216 -3.70 22.45 -2.89
C VAL A 216 -2.81 21.71 -3.92
N THR A 217 -2.40 22.41 -4.98
CA THR A 217 -1.26 22.03 -5.82
C THR A 217 0.01 21.93 -4.98
N HIS A 218 0.82 20.90 -5.23
CA HIS A 218 2.04 20.63 -4.49
C HIS A 218 3.17 21.55 -4.97
N GLU A 219 3.96 22.09 -4.04
CA GLU A 219 5.14 22.90 -4.33
C GLU A 219 6.41 22.13 -3.98
N ILE A 220 7.37 22.14 -4.91
CA ILE A 220 8.69 21.55 -4.68
C ILE A 220 9.52 22.53 -3.89
N LEU A 221 10.05 22.10 -2.74
CA LEU A 221 11.05 22.85 -2.01
C LEU A 221 12.42 22.32 -2.43
N VAL A 222 13.10 23.08 -3.30
CA VAL A 222 14.49 22.78 -3.68
C VAL A 222 15.40 23.38 -2.60
N GLY A 223 16.18 22.52 -1.94
CA GLY A 223 17.20 22.89 -0.97
C GLY A 223 18.60 22.57 -1.46
#